data_AF-A0A1J4MYY7-F1
#
_entry.id   AF-A0A1J4MYY7-F1
#
_cell.length_a   1.000
_cell.length_b   1.000
_cell.length_c   1.000
_cell.angle_alpha   90.00
_cell.angle_beta   90.00
_cell.angle_gamma   90.00
#
_symmetry.space_group_name_H-M   'P 1'
#
loop_
_entity.id
_entity.type
_entity.pdbx_description
1 polymer ?
#
loop_
_entity_poly.entity_id
_entity_poly.type
_entity_poly.pdbx_seq_one_letter_code
_entity_poly.pdbx_strand_id
1 'polypeptide(L)'
;MYAFRSEYDRGVNTFSPEGRLFQVEYAMAAMKLGSTAVGIKTEEGVILASERRITSTLLEPSSVEKIMDIDTHVGCCMSGLVADAKTMIDHARVEAQNYFFTYDEQMPVESVVQTISDLALDFSDIKEKGKKKTMSRPFGVALIIAGADKDGKSTLWVTDPSGTYTQFTAASIGTAQEGAESMLIEQYHSNMTLKEAENLALIVLRQVMEDKINSTNVEMASVTNGKFNIYRDTSIQEILDRLPPPTHITPAQLS
;
A
#
# COMPACT_ATOMS: atom_id res chain seq x y z
N MET A 1 25.46 -21.12 2.24
CA MET A 1 24.10 -20.71 1.79
C MET A 1 23.57 -21.85 0.94
N TYR A 2 22.71 -22.72 1.49
CA TYR A 2 22.06 -23.76 0.70
C TYR A 2 21.13 -23.07 -0.29
N ALA A 3 21.48 -23.05 -1.57
CA ALA A 3 20.55 -22.63 -2.61
C ALA A 3 19.44 -23.69 -2.66
N PHE A 4 18.21 -23.31 -2.30
CA PHE A 4 17.04 -24.13 -2.61
C PHE A 4 17.05 -24.35 -4.13
N ARG A 5 17.29 -25.59 -4.57
CA ARG A 5 17.18 -25.94 -5.99
C ARG A 5 15.69 -25.92 -6.34
N SER A 6 15.25 -24.90 -7.07
CA SER A 6 13.99 -24.93 -7.79
C SER A 6 14.26 -25.43 -9.21
N GLU A 7 13.62 -26.52 -9.62
CA GLU A 7 13.71 -27.04 -10.99
C GLU A 7 12.72 -26.36 -11.94
N TYR A 8 11.76 -25.59 -11.40
CA TYR A 8 10.61 -25.05 -12.13
C TYR A 8 10.56 -23.52 -12.17
N ASP A 9 11.64 -22.82 -11.82
CA ASP A 9 11.69 -21.34 -11.79
C ASP A 9 12.29 -20.68 -13.04
N ARG A 10 12.78 -21.47 -14.00
CA ARG A 10 13.47 -20.97 -15.21
C ARG A 10 12.56 -20.22 -16.18
N GLY A 11 11.30 -20.64 -16.27
CA GLY A 11 10.29 -19.99 -17.10
C GLY A 11 9.40 -19.08 -16.27
N VAL A 12 8.95 -17.97 -16.86
CA VAL A 12 8.05 -17.03 -16.17
C VAL A 12 6.69 -17.65 -15.88
N ASN A 13 6.20 -18.48 -16.81
CA ASN A 13 4.91 -19.15 -16.77
C ASN A 13 5.04 -20.65 -16.57
N THR A 14 5.98 -21.08 -15.72
CA THR A 14 6.17 -22.49 -15.37
C THR A 14 5.50 -22.78 -14.02
N PHE A 15 4.58 -23.74 -14.01
CA PHE A 15 3.92 -24.20 -12.80
C PHE A 15 4.83 -25.14 -12.01
N SER A 16 4.80 -24.99 -10.69
CA SER A 16 5.37 -25.96 -9.75
C SER A 16 4.49 -27.21 -9.65
N PRO A 17 5.01 -28.34 -9.09
CA PRO A 17 4.20 -29.53 -8.80
C PRO A 17 2.96 -29.26 -7.92
N GLU A 18 3.01 -28.21 -7.10
CA GLU A 18 1.90 -27.74 -6.25
C GLU A 18 0.90 -26.84 -6.99
N GLY A 19 1.11 -26.58 -8.29
CA GLY A 19 0.22 -25.76 -9.13
C GLY A 19 0.42 -24.26 -8.98
N ARG A 20 1.58 -23.81 -8.45
CA ARG A 20 1.87 -22.38 -8.21
C ARG A 20 2.87 -21.84 -9.23
N LEU A 21 2.83 -20.53 -9.49
CA LEU A 21 3.84 -19.84 -10.29
C LEU A 21 4.94 -19.30 -9.38
N PHE A 22 6.14 -19.87 -9.46
CA PHE A 22 7.23 -19.46 -8.57
C PHE A 22 7.66 -18.00 -8.73
N GLN A 23 7.55 -17.43 -9.94
CA GLN A 23 7.84 -16.01 -10.13
C GLN A 23 6.90 -15.09 -9.34
N VAL A 24 5.63 -15.49 -9.18
CA VAL A 24 4.66 -14.75 -8.35
C VAL A 24 5.03 -14.88 -6.88
N GLU A 25 5.36 -16.08 -6.40
CA GLU A 25 5.81 -16.31 -5.02
C GLU A 25 7.07 -15.50 -4.69
N TYR A 26 8.01 -15.38 -5.63
CA TYR A 26 9.20 -14.54 -5.47
C TYR A 26 8.86 -13.05 -5.40
N ALA A 27 7.92 -12.58 -6.22
CA ALA A 27 7.43 -11.20 -6.16
C ALA A 27 6.70 -10.91 -4.83
N MET A 28 5.91 -11.86 -4.32
CA MET A 28 5.27 -11.78 -3.01
C MET A 28 6.28 -11.81 -1.85
N ALA A 29 7.42 -12.49 -2.01
CA ALA A 29 8.52 -12.38 -1.05
C ALA A 29 9.19 -11.01 -1.11
N ALA A 30 9.36 -10.44 -2.31
CA ALA A 30 9.96 -9.12 -2.50
C ALA A 30 9.12 -7.98 -1.90
N MET A 31 7.79 -8.03 -1.98
CA MET A 31 6.94 -6.99 -1.36
C MET A 31 7.10 -6.92 0.17
N LYS A 32 7.43 -8.04 0.82
CA LYS A 32 7.69 -8.10 2.26
C LYS A 32 9.00 -7.40 2.66
N LEU A 33 9.87 -7.04 1.72
CA LEU A 33 11.10 -6.29 2.03
C LEU A 33 10.90 -4.77 2.07
N GLY A 34 9.72 -4.28 1.65
CA GLY A 34 9.40 -2.86 1.68
C GLY A 34 9.07 -2.33 3.08
N SER A 35 9.22 -1.01 3.26
CA SER A 35 8.81 -0.32 4.48
C SER A 35 7.33 -0.55 4.80
N THR A 36 7.01 -0.58 6.09
CA THR A 36 5.67 -0.95 6.54
C THR A 36 4.65 0.14 6.20
N ALA A 37 3.47 -0.27 5.76
CA ALA A 37 2.34 0.60 5.51
C ALA A 37 1.07 0.01 6.12
N VAL A 38 0.16 0.90 6.54
CA VAL A 38 -1.09 0.58 7.23
C VAL A 38 -2.22 1.38 6.60
N GLY A 39 -3.37 0.75 6.42
CA GLY A 39 -4.62 1.39 6.02
C GLY A 39 -5.74 1.04 7.00
N ILE A 40 -6.54 2.03 7.39
CA ILE A 40 -7.67 1.85 8.32
C ILE A 40 -8.89 2.59 7.75
N LYS A 41 -9.95 1.84 7.48
CA LYS A 41 -11.26 2.37 7.10
C LYS A 41 -12.10 2.65 8.35
N THR A 42 -12.77 3.79 8.33
CA THR A 42 -13.81 4.18 9.28
C THR A 42 -15.08 4.56 8.50
N GLU A 43 -16.16 4.87 9.21
CA GLU A 43 -17.37 5.44 8.59
C GLU A 43 -17.14 6.90 8.12
N GLU A 44 -16.20 7.62 8.74
CA GLU A 44 -15.88 9.02 8.41
C GLU A 44 -14.91 9.15 7.21
N GLY A 45 -14.20 8.09 6.87
CA GLY A 45 -13.15 8.11 5.86
C GLY A 45 -12.13 6.98 6.01
N VAL A 46 -11.02 7.08 5.29
CA VAL A 46 -9.92 6.11 5.34
C VAL A 46 -8.62 6.82 5.65
N ILE A 47 -7.80 6.24 6.53
CA ILE A 47 -6.44 6.69 6.83
C ILE A 47 -5.44 5.73 6.17
N LEU A 48 -4.43 6.30 5.52
CA LEU A 48 -3.21 5.61 5.09
C LEU A 48 -2.04 6.16 5.88
N ALA A 49 -1.14 5.29 6.33
CA ALA A 49 0.09 5.69 7.00
C ALA A 49 1.25 4.77 6.57
N SER A 50 2.45 5.33 6.40
CA SER A 50 3.64 4.55 6.02
C SER A 50 4.91 5.09 6.65
N GLU A 51 5.83 4.16 6.92
CA GLU A 51 7.22 4.46 7.28
C GLU A 51 7.99 4.97 6.06
N ARG A 52 8.58 6.17 6.19
CA ARG A 52 9.63 6.67 5.30
C ARG A 52 11.01 6.28 5.87
N ARG A 53 11.66 5.30 5.26
CA ARG A 53 13.02 4.89 5.63
C ARG A 53 14.06 5.91 5.15
N ILE A 54 14.48 6.80 6.05
CA ILE A 54 15.53 7.79 5.80
C ILE A 54 16.88 7.18 6.18
N THR A 55 17.57 6.60 5.20
CA THR A 55 18.83 5.86 5.44
C THR A 55 20.06 6.75 5.60
N SER A 56 19.95 8.04 5.30
CA SER A 56 21.05 9.00 5.35
C SER A 56 20.54 10.38 5.72
N THR A 57 21.31 11.11 6.52
CA THR A 57 21.06 12.54 6.82
C THR A 57 21.22 13.44 5.60
N LEU A 58 21.80 12.95 4.51
CA LEU A 58 21.94 13.65 3.24
C LEU A 58 20.71 13.48 2.34
N LEU A 59 19.78 12.59 2.71
CA LEU A 59 18.57 12.34 1.95
C LEU A 59 17.53 13.39 2.33
N GLU A 60 16.96 14.07 1.34
CA GLU A 60 15.85 14.99 1.52
C GLU A 60 14.55 14.19 1.76
N PRO A 61 13.97 14.19 2.97
CA PRO A 61 12.86 13.30 3.30
C PRO A 61 11.62 13.52 2.43
N SER A 62 11.38 14.76 1.99
CA SER A 62 10.24 15.09 1.14
C SER A 62 10.31 14.47 -0.26
N SER A 63 11.49 13.98 -0.68
CA SER A 63 11.66 13.31 -1.98
C SER A 63 11.32 11.81 -1.95
N VAL A 64 11.16 11.23 -0.76
CA VAL A 64 10.82 9.82 -0.57
C VAL A 64 9.34 9.69 -0.26
N GLU A 65 8.56 9.53 -1.32
CA GLU A 65 7.11 9.37 -1.27
C GLU A 65 6.75 7.89 -1.31
N LYS A 66 5.88 7.49 -0.37
CA LYS A 66 5.30 6.14 -0.24
C LYS A 66 3.80 6.15 -0.42
N ILE A 67 3.19 7.32 -0.23
CA ILE A 67 1.79 7.59 -0.48
C ILE A 67 1.67 8.50 -1.71
N MET A 68 0.87 8.09 -2.70
CA MET A 68 0.63 8.85 -3.93
C MET A 68 -0.85 8.89 -4.27
N ASP A 69 -1.28 10.00 -4.85
CA ASP A 69 -2.62 10.19 -5.41
C ASP A 69 -2.74 9.50 -6.78
N ILE A 70 -3.89 8.87 -7.03
CA ILE A 70 -4.25 8.32 -8.35
C ILE A 70 -5.25 9.27 -9.03
N ASP A 71 -6.22 9.76 -8.27
CA ASP A 71 -7.19 10.76 -8.67
C ASP A 71 -7.60 11.58 -7.44
N THR A 72 -8.39 12.61 -7.62
CA THR A 72 -8.92 13.49 -6.57
C THR A 72 -9.61 12.75 -5.41
N HIS A 73 -10.23 11.60 -5.68
CA HIS A 73 -10.95 10.77 -4.70
C HIS A 73 -10.24 9.46 -4.34
N VAL A 74 -9.08 9.17 -4.93
CA VAL A 74 -8.34 7.91 -4.76
C VAL A 74 -6.86 8.15 -4.55
N GLY A 75 -6.32 7.56 -3.50
CA GLY A 75 -4.88 7.50 -3.27
C GLY A 75 -4.43 6.10 -2.88
N CYS A 76 -3.14 5.88 -2.87
CA CYS A 76 -2.58 4.59 -2.51
C CYS A 76 -1.28 4.73 -1.72
N CYS A 77 -0.97 3.69 -0.97
CA CYS A 77 0.30 3.50 -0.31
C CYS A 77 0.95 2.22 -0.84
N MET A 78 2.27 2.24 -1.05
CA MET A 78 3.01 1.12 -1.65
C MET A 78 3.95 0.43 -0.67
N SER A 79 4.16 -0.88 -0.82
CA SER A 79 5.27 -1.60 -0.19
C SER A 79 5.90 -2.62 -1.14
N GLY A 80 7.22 -2.70 -1.13
CA GLY A 80 8.03 -3.51 -2.04
C GLY A 80 8.90 -2.62 -2.91
N LEU A 81 9.02 -2.99 -4.19
CA LEU A 81 9.79 -2.24 -5.18
C LEU A 81 9.06 -0.95 -5.60
N VAL A 82 9.53 0.20 -5.12
CA VAL A 82 8.91 1.51 -5.39
C VAL A 82 8.88 1.86 -6.88
N ALA A 83 9.89 1.44 -7.65
CA ALA A 83 9.94 1.66 -9.10
C ALA A 83 8.79 0.94 -9.84
N ASP A 84 8.45 -0.25 -9.38
CA ASP A 84 7.32 -1.03 -9.91
C ASP A 84 6.00 -0.33 -9.58
N ALA A 85 5.82 0.14 -8.33
CA ALA A 85 4.63 0.89 -7.91
C ALA A 85 4.39 2.13 -8.77
N LYS A 86 5.42 2.93 -9.07
CA LYS A 86 5.28 4.13 -9.92
C LYS A 86 4.68 3.80 -11.28
N THR A 87 5.11 2.70 -11.89
CA THR A 87 4.57 2.24 -13.18
C THR A 87 3.08 1.88 -13.07
N MET A 88 2.69 1.16 -12.01
CA MET A 88 1.30 0.77 -11.79
C MET A 88 0.39 1.98 -11.49
N ILE A 89 0.90 2.95 -10.73
CA ILE A 89 0.18 4.15 -10.33
C ILE A 89 0.01 5.11 -11.52
N ASP A 90 1.04 5.28 -12.35
CA ASP A 90 0.94 6.08 -13.56
C ASP A 90 -0.03 5.47 -14.57
N HIS A 91 -0.06 4.14 -14.69
CA HIS A 91 -1.10 3.45 -15.47
C HIS A 91 -2.50 3.72 -14.91
N ALA A 92 -2.69 3.57 -13.60
CA ALA A 92 -3.98 3.83 -12.97
C ALA A 92 -4.45 5.28 -13.13
N ARG A 93 -3.53 6.26 -13.06
CA ARG A 93 -3.80 7.67 -13.34
C ARG A 93 -4.32 7.87 -14.77
N VAL A 94 -3.67 7.26 -15.75
CA VAL A 94 -4.09 7.33 -17.16
C VAL A 94 -5.46 6.70 -17.34
N GLU A 95 -5.71 5.51 -16.79
CA GLU A 95 -7.00 4.83 -16.90
C GLU A 95 -8.13 5.62 -16.21
N ALA A 96 -7.88 6.19 -15.03
CA ALA A 96 -8.86 7.04 -14.34
C ALA A 96 -9.25 8.28 -15.16
N GLN A 97 -8.26 8.96 -15.76
CA GLN A 97 -8.53 10.13 -16.61
C GLN A 97 -9.19 9.74 -17.94
N ASN A 98 -8.84 8.61 -18.53
CA ASN A 98 -9.51 8.09 -19.73
C ASN A 98 -10.97 7.73 -19.44
N TYR A 99 -11.23 7.12 -18.30
CA TYR A 99 -12.59 6.82 -17.84
C TYR A 99 -13.39 8.11 -17.66
N PHE A 100 -12.83 9.10 -16.95
CA PHE A 100 -13.46 10.40 -16.79
C PHE A 100 -13.74 11.08 -18.14
N PHE A 101 -12.77 11.08 -19.06
CA PHE A 101 -12.94 11.64 -20.41
C PHE A 101 -14.06 10.95 -21.21
N THR A 102 -14.19 9.63 -21.06
CA THR A 102 -15.14 8.83 -21.84
C THR A 102 -16.56 8.88 -21.29
N TYR A 103 -16.69 8.81 -19.96
CA TYR A 103 -17.96 8.65 -19.27
C TYR A 103 -18.44 9.92 -18.54
N ASP A 104 -17.62 10.96 -18.48
CA ASP A 104 -17.88 12.21 -17.75
C ASP A 104 -18.19 11.97 -16.26
N GLU A 105 -17.52 10.97 -15.67
CA GLU A 105 -17.65 10.62 -14.27
C GLU A 105 -16.38 10.08 -13.64
N GLN A 106 -16.23 10.30 -12.32
CA GLN A 106 -15.15 9.71 -11.53
C GLN A 106 -15.22 8.18 -11.59
N MET A 107 -14.07 7.57 -11.85
CA MET A 107 -13.94 6.12 -11.92
C MET A 107 -14.22 5.48 -10.54
N PRO A 108 -15.07 4.44 -10.44
CA PRO A 108 -15.26 3.72 -9.18
C PRO A 108 -13.94 3.17 -8.63
N VAL A 109 -13.77 3.18 -7.32
CA VAL A 109 -12.50 2.77 -6.67
C VAL A 109 -12.16 1.32 -7.03
N GLU A 110 -13.16 0.42 -7.01
CA GLU A 110 -12.97 -0.97 -7.39
C GLU A 110 -12.50 -1.11 -8.85
N SER A 111 -13.03 -0.29 -9.76
CA SER A 111 -12.59 -0.30 -11.15
C SER A 111 -11.12 0.14 -11.28
N VAL A 112 -10.70 1.17 -10.54
CA VAL A 112 -9.28 1.59 -10.48
C VAL A 112 -8.39 0.44 -10.02
N VAL A 113 -8.78 -0.22 -8.92
CA VAL A 113 -8.10 -1.37 -8.35
C VAL A 113 -8.01 -2.53 -9.35
N GLN A 114 -9.09 -2.80 -10.07
CA GLN A 114 -9.13 -3.83 -11.10
C GLN A 114 -8.12 -3.53 -12.23
N THR A 115 -7.99 -2.27 -12.69
CA THR A 115 -7.00 -1.91 -13.73
C THR A 115 -5.57 -2.23 -13.30
N ILE A 116 -5.26 -2.01 -12.02
CA ILE A 116 -3.95 -2.26 -11.42
C ILE A 116 -3.70 -3.76 -11.35
N SER A 117 -4.70 -4.53 -10.92
CA SER A 117 -4.65 -5.99 -10.86
C SER A 117 -4.51 -6.64 -12.23
N ASP A 118 -5.22 -6.15 -13.24
CA ASP A 118 -5.11 -6.64 -14.61
C ASP A 118 -3.71 -6.38 -15.18
N LEU A 119 -3.16 -5.18 -14.95
CA LEU A 119 -1.78 -4.85 -15.31
C LEU A 119 -0.77 -5.75 -14.59
N ALA A 120 -1.03 -6.12 -13.33
CA ALA A 120 -0.15 -6.98 -12.55
C ALA A 120 0.05 -8.36 -13.19
N LEU A 121 -0.89 -8.83 -14.02
CA LEU A 121 -0.87 -10.12 -14.72
C LEU A 121 -0.31 -10.06 -16.16
N ASP A 122 0.01 -8.87 -16.69
CA ASP A 122 0.48 -8.68 -18.08
C ASP A 122 1.89 -9.28 -18.35
N PHE A 123 2.56 -9.81 -17.32
CA PHE A 123 3.79 -10.59 -17.48
C PHE A 123 3.55 -12.00 -18.05
N SER A 124 2.31 -12.50 -17.95
CA SER A 124 1.94 -13.82 -18.43
C SER A 124 2.01 -13.89 -19.96
N ASP A 125 2.49 -15.00 -20.52
CA ASP A 125 2.72 -15.17 -21.97
C ASP A 125 1.41 -15.33 -22.77
N ILE A 126 0.27 -14.97 -22.18
CA ILE A 126 -1.04 -15.01 -22.83
C ILE A 126 -1.07 -13.84 -23.81
N LYS A 127 -0.61 -14.10 -25.03
CA LYS A 127 -0.83 -13.22 -26.18
C LYS A 127 -2.34 -13.14 -26.44
N GLU A 128 -3.05 -12.23 -25.78
CA GLU A 128 -4.26 -11.69 -26.37
C GLU A 128 -3.85 -11.14 -27.75
N LYS A 129 -4.48 -11.66 -28.81
CA LYS A 129 -4.16 -11.28 -30.20
C LYS A 129 -4.24 -9.77 -30.34
N GLY A 130 -3.08 -9.11 -30.44
CA GLY A 130 -2.97 -7.66 -30.64
C GLY A 130 -2.37 -6.89 -29.46
N LYS A 131 -2.31 -7.47 -28.25
CA LYS A 131 -1.57 -6.85 -27.13
C LYS A 131 -0.09 -7.23 -27.20
N LYS A 132 0.77 -6.22 -27.20
CA LYS A 132 2.22 -6.38 -27.16
C LYS A 132 2.58 -6.79 -25.73
N LYS A 133 3.35 -7.87 -25.54
CA LYS A 133 3.87 -8.23 -24.22
C LYS A 133 4.65 -7.05 -23.65
N THR A 134 4.14 -6.43 -22.59
CA THR A 134 4.74 -5.23 -22.03
C THR A 134 5.78 -5.58 -20.97
N MET A 135 5.55 -6.66 -20.21
CA MET A 135 6.35 -7.01 -19.03
C MET A 135 6.99 -8.40 -19.14
N SER A 136 8.23 -8.53 -18.67
CA SER A 136 8.97 -9.80 -18.67
C SER A 136 8.99 -10.50 -17.31
N ARG A 137 8.48 -9.84 -16.26
CA ARG A 137 8.41 -10.34 -14.89
C ARG A 137 7.20 -9.73 -14.16
N PRO A 138 6.66 -10.40 -13.12
CA PRO A 138 5.68 -9.78 -12.23
C PRO A 138 6.24 -8.55 -11.51
N PHE A 139 5.35 -7.66 -11.11
CA PHE A 139 5.69 -6.52 -10.26
C PHE A 139 5.96 -7.00 -8.83
N GLY A 140 7.02 -6.52 -8.20
CA GLY A 140 7.42 -6.89 -6.83
C GLY A 140 6.85 -5.95 -5.78
N VAL A 141 5.57 -5.59 -5.87
CA VAL A 141 4.95 -4.55 -5.04
C VAL A 141 3.52 -4.90 -4.67
N ALA A 142 3.12 -4.52 -3.46
CA ALA A 142 1.73 -4.48 -3.03
C ALA A 142 1.29 -3.03 -2.83
N LEU A 143 0.00 -2.78 -3.04
CA LEU A 143 -0.60 -1.46 -2.85
C LEU A 143 -1.78 -1.58 -1.89
N ILE A 144 -1.84 -0.66 -0.94
CA ILE A 144 -3.07 -0.35 -0.20
C ILE A 144 -3.71 0.84 -0.90
N ILE A 145 -4.89 0.65 -1.47
CA ILE A 145 -5.61 1.67 -2.23
C ILE A 145 -6.81 2.12 -1.40
N ALA A 146 -6.89 3.42 -1.13
CA ALA A 146 -7.99 4.05 -0.43
C ALA A 146 -8.72 4.99 -1.38
N GLY A 147 -10.04 4.94 -1.36
CA GLY A 147 -10.83 5.90 -2.12
C GLY A 147 -12.25 6.02 -1.60
N ALA A 148 -12.98 6.98 -2.15
CA ALA A 148 -14.39 7.18 -1.85
C ALA A 148 -15.18 7.25 -3.15
N ASP A 149 -16.17 6.38 -3.29
CA ASP A 149 -17.07 6.40 -4.44
C ASP A 149 -18.06 7.56 -4.33
N LYS A 150 -18.80 7.84 -5.42
CA LYS A 150 -19.78 8.94 -5.51
C LYS A 150 -20.84 8.94 -4.40
N ASP A 151 -21.19 7.76 -3.89
CA ASP A 151 -22.15 7.61 -2.79
C ASP A 151 -21.57 8.04 -1.44
N GLY A 152 -20.33 8.55 -1.40
CA GLY A 152 -19.59 8.92 -0.19
C GLY A 152 -18.99 7.72 0.55
N LYS A 153 -19.24 6.50 0.08
CA LYS A 153 -18.74 5.27 0.71
C LYS A 153 -17.24 5.14 0.50
N SER A 154 -16.50 5.22 1.60
CA SER A 154 -15.06 4.99 1.57
C SER A 154 -14.73 3.50 1.57
N THR A 155 -13.73 3.12 0.77
CA THR A 155 -13.27 1.74 0.59
C THR A 155 -11.76 1.67 0.69
N LEU A 156 -11.29 0.51 1.19
CA LEU A 156 -9.88 0.19 1.34
C LEU A 156 -9.66 -1.17 0.67
N TRP A 157 -8.72 -1.20 -0.27
CA TRP A 157 -8.38 -2.38 -1.06
C TRP A 157 -6.91 -2.68 -0.94
N VAL A 158 -6.55 -3.95 -1.02
CA VAL A 158 -5.16 -4.39 -1.11
C VAL A 158 -4.97 -5.18 -2.38
N THR A 159 -3.97 -4.83 -3.17
CA THR A 159 -3.52 -5.58 -4.34
C THR A 159 -2.16 -6.18 -4.07
N ASP A 160 -1.91 -7.37 -4.59
CA ASP A 160 -0.61 -8.04 -4.52
C ASP A 160 -0.11 -8.49 -5.90
N PRO A 161 1.16 -8.93 -6.02
CA PRO A 161 1.76 -9.38 -7.29
C PRO A 161 1.04 -10.52 -8.01
N SER A 162 0.11 -11.22 -7.36
CA SER A 162 -0.68 -12.28 -7.98
C SER A 162 -1.81 -11.75 -8.87
N GLY A 163 -2.03 -10.44 -8.90
CA GLY A 163 -3.19 -9.82 -9.56
C GLY A 163 -4.48 -9.93 -8.74
N THR A 164 -4.42 -10.54 -7.56
CA THR A 164 -5.57 -10.57 -6.65
C THR A 164 -5.73 -9.22 -5.97
N TYR A 165 -6.98 -8.79 -5.83
CA TYR A 165 -7.36 -7.65 -5.02
C TYR A 165 -8.45 -8.03 -4.04
N THR A 166 -8.35 -7.55 -2.80
CA THR A 166 -9.30 -7.86 -1.73
C THR A 166 -9.67 -6.59 -0.97
N GLN A 167 -10.93 -6.45 -0.60
CA GLN A 167 -11.42 -5.33 0.21
C GLN A 167 -11.18 -5.61 1.69
N PHE A 168 -10.68 -4.61 2.42
CA PHE A 168 -10.38 -4.70 3.85
C PHE A 168 -11.07 -3.59 4.65
N THR A 169 -11.23 -3.80 5.96
CA THR A 169 -11.56 -2.74 6.92
C THR A 169 -10.32 -2.12 7.53
N ALA A 170 -9.29 -2.92 7.76
CA ALA A 170 -7.95 -2.47 8.08
C ALA A 170 -6.96 -3.47 7.48
N ALA A 171 -5.82 -2.99 7.03
CA ALA A 171 -4.79 -3.82 6.41
C ALA A 171 -3.40 -3.26 6.68
N SER A 172 -2.40 -4.12 6.59
CA SER A 172 -1.00 -3.72 6.60
C SER A 172 -0.20 -4.50 5.56
N ILE A 173 0.84 -3.87 5.02
CA ILE A 173 1.76 -4.49 4.05
C ILE A 173 3.20 -4.11 4.40
N GLY A 174 4.18 -4.90 3.91
CA GLY A 174 5.61 -4.64 4.10
C GLY A 174 6.27 -5.51 5.16
N THR A 175 7.48 -5.12 5.58
CA THR A 175 8.36 -5.97 6.41
C THR A 175 7.74 -6.38 7.73
N ALA A 176 7.00 -5.49 8.38
CA ALA A 176 6.39 -5.79 9.67
C ALA A 176 4.88 -6.03 9.60
N GLN A 177 4.36 -6.48 8.45
CA GLN A 177 2.92 -6.69 8.24
C GLN A 177 2.31 -7.62 9.31
N GLU A 178 2.98 -8.71 9.71
CA GLU A 178 2.40 -9.70 10.65
C GLU A 178 2.19 -9.11 12.05
N GLY A 179 3.17 -8.30 12.51
CA GLY A 179 3.06 -7.60 13.79
C GLY A 179 2.06 -6.45 13.74
N ALA A 180 2.01 -5.71 12.63
CA ALA A 180 1.04 -4.65 12.44
C ALA A 180 -0.39 -5.18 12.37
N GLU A 181 -0.62 -6.27 11.62
CA GLU A 181 -1.92 -6.93 11.48
C GLU A 181 -2.43 -7.47 12.81
N SER A 182 -1.56 -8.07 13.64
CA SER A 182 -1.94 -8.54 14.98
C SER A 182 -2.49 -7.41 15.85
N MET A 183 -1.85 -6.24 15.85
CA MET A 183 -2.34 -5.08 16.60
C MET A 183 -3.63 -4.49 16.02
N LEU A 184 -3.76 -4.47 14.69
CA LEU A 184 -4.99 -4.02 14.05
C LEU A 184 -6.15 -4.93 14.44
N ILE A 185 -5.97 -6.26 14.45
CA ILE A 185 -7.01 -7.21 14.88
C ILE A 185 -7.44 -6.95 16.33
N GLU A 186 -6.51 -6.62 17.22
CA GLU A 186 -6.80 -6.40 18.64
C GLU A 186 -7.45 -5.04 18.94
N GLN A 187 -7.04 -3.98 18.24
CA GLN A 187 -7.39 -2.60 18.61
C GLN A 187 -8.42 -1.95 17.68
N TYR A 188 -8.65 -2.51 16.49
CA TYR A 188 -9.65 -1.99 15.55
C TYR A 188 -11.07 -2.31 16.03
N HIS A 189 -11.99 -1.36 15.82
CA HIS A 189 -13.43 -1.61 15.88
C HIS A 189 -14.17 -0.78 14.82
N SER A 190 -15.34 -1.25 14.37
CA SER A 190 -16.08 -0.63 13.25
C SER A 190 -16.50 0.82 13.50
N ASN A 191 -16.73 1.18 14.76
CA ASN A 191 -17.26 2.48 15.15
C ASN A 191 -16.15 3.50 15.52
N MET A 192 -14.92 3.29 15.05
CA MET A 192 -13.82 4.25 15.26
C MET A 192 -14.09 5.54 14.49
N THR A 193 -13.80 6.67 15.13
CA THR A 193 -13.70 7.97 14.47
C THR A 193 -12.42 8.04 13.63
N LEU A 194 -12.37 8.96 12.67
CA LEU A 194 -11.17 9.19 11.87
C LEU A 194 -9.96 9.54 12.76
N LYS A 195 -10.19 10.32 13.82
CA LYS A 195 -9.17 10.72 14.78
C LYS A 195 -8.59 9.55 15.57
N GLU A 196 -9.43 8.58 15.95
CA GLU A 196 -8.99 7.34 16.58
C GLU A 196 -8.21 6.47 15.60
N ALA A 197 -8.63 6.40 14.34
CA ALA A 197 -7.90 5.68 13.29
C ALA A 197 -6.53 6.31 13.00
N GLU A 198 -6.42 7.63 12.96
CA GLU A 198 -5.13 8.35 12.87
C GLU A 198 -4.19 7.95 14.01
N ASN A 199 -4.70 7.91 15.24
CA ASN A 199 -3.92 7.52 16.42
C ASN A 199 -3.49 6.07 16.32
N LEU A 200 -4.40 5.16 15.98
CA LEU A 200 -4.12 3.74 15.86
C LEU A 200 -3.08 3.47 14.78
N ALA A 201 -3.17 4.12 13.61
CA ALA A 201 -2.21 3.98 12.53
C ALA A 201 -0.77 4.34 13.00
N LEU A 202 -0.61 5.47 13.71
CA LEU A 202 0.70 5.86 14.24
C LEU A 202 1.16 5.00 15.43
N ILE A 203 0.25 4.51 16.28
CA ILE A 203 0.59 3.57 17.35
C ILE A 203 1.13 2.27 16.76
N VAL A 204 0.47 1.74 15.74
CA VAL A 204 0.90 0.54 15.01
C VAL A 204 2.27 0.77 14.40
N LEU A 205 2.47 1.86 13.65
CA LEU A 205 3.78 2.18 13.06
C LEU A 205 4.87 2.35 14.13
N ARG A 206 4.61 3.08 15.21
CA ARG A 206 5.56 3.29 16.31
C ARG A 206 6.03 1.97 16.95
N GLN A 207 5.19 0.95 16.96
CA GLN A 207 5.53 -0.34 17.57
C GLN A 207 6.35 -1.23 16.64
N VAL A 208 6.18 -1.10 15.32
CA VAL A 208 6.84 -1.96 14.31
C VAL A 208 8.04 -1.32 13.63
N MET A 209 8.21 0.00 13.74
CA MET A 209 9.36 0.72 13.21
C MET A 209 10.62 0.46 14.05
N GLU A 210 11.77 0.38 13.37
CA GLU A 210 13.08 0.27 14.00
C GLU A 210 13.55 1.63 14.56
N ASP A 211 13.17 2.73 13.91
CA ASP A 211 13.49 4.09 14.34
C ASP A 211 12.38 4.70 15.19
N LYS A 212 12.76 5.65 16.05
CA LYS A 212 11.78 6.47 16.78
C LYS A 212 10.93 7.28 15.80
N ILE A 213 9.62 7.13 15.89
CA ILE A 213 8.65 7.83 15.06
C ILE A 213 8.75 9.36 15.26
N ASN A 214 8.70 10.10 14.16
CA ASN A 214 8.63 11.56 14.11
C ASN A 214 7.92 12.01 12.82
N SER A 215 7.69 13.31 12.68
CA SER A 215 6.94 13.88 11.54
C SER A 215 7.67 13.78 10.18
N THR A 216 8.97 13.48 10.17
CA THR A 216 9.77 13.39 8.93
C THR A 216 9.96 11.95 8.43
N ASN A 217 9.92 10.95 9.32
CA ASN A 217 10.08 9.54 8.97
C ASN A 217 8.75 8.78 8.83
N VAL A 218 7.63 9.49 8.85
CA VAL A 218 6.29 8.93 8.58
C VAL A 218 5.54 9.80 7.59
N GLU A 219 4.75 9.15 6.76
CA GLU A 219 3.81 9.76 5.84
C GLU A 219 2.39 9.34 6.19
N MET A 220 1.44 10.28 6.13
CA MET A 220 0.02 10.00 6.32
C MET A 220 -0.81 10.68 5.24
N ALA A 221 -1.94 10.06 4.92
CA ALA A 221 -2.97 10.66 4.10
C ALA A 221 -4.35 10.18 4.53
N SER A 222 -5.38 10.92 4.14
CA SER A 222 -6.76 10.51 4.36
C SER A 222 -7.60 10.65 3.10
N VAL A 223 -8.61 9.79 3.00
CA VAL A 223 -9.76 10.00 2.13
C VAL A 223 -10.92 10.42 3.01
N THR A 224 -11.38 11.66 2.84
CA THR A 224 -12.50 12.24 3.59
C THR A 224 -13.37 13.07 2.66
N ASN A 225 -14.70 13.01 2.82
CA ASN A 225 -15.65 13.78 2.02
C ASN A 225 -15.41 13.66 0.50
N GLY A 226 -15.09 12.45 0.01
CA GLY A 226 -14.83 12.21 -1.42
C GLY A 226 -13.48 12.73 -1.92
N LYS A 227 -12.56 13.14 -1.04
CA LYS A 227 -11.27 13.72 -1.43
C LYS A 227 -10.10 13.06 -0.74
N PHE A 228 -9.06 12.79 -1.51
CA PHE A 228 -7.77 12.33 -1.03
C PHE A 228 -6.89 13.52 -0.63
N ASN A 229 -6.31 13.49 0.56
CA ASN A 229 -5.47 14.56 1.10
C ASN A 229 -4.24 13.98 1.82
N ILE A 230 -3.05 14.38 1.38
CA ILE A 230 -1.79 14.05 2.06
C ILE A 230 -1.55 15.03 3.20
N TYR A 231 -1.14 14.51 4.36
CA TYR A 231 -0.90 15.32 5.55
C TYR A 231 0.45 16.03 5.47
N ARG A 232 0.48 17.26 5.98
CA ARG A 232 1.74 17.99 6.18
C ARG A 232 2.41 17.51 7.45
N ASP A 233 3.74 17.64 7.50
CA ASP A 233 4.55 17.29 8.67
C ASP A 233 4.04 17.97 9.96
N THR A 234 3.53 19.20 9.88
CA THR A 234 2.91 19.90 11.02
C THR A 234 1.68 19.19 11.56
N SER A 235 0.81 18.70 10.68
CA SER A 235 -0.41 17.95 11.07
C SER A 235 -0.05 16.59 11.64
N ILE A 236 0.97 15.93 11.08
CA ILE A 236 1.49 14.66 11.63
C ILE A 236 2.07 14.91 13.03
N GLN A 237 2.79 16.02 13.25
CA GLN A 237 3.32 16.38 14.57
C GLN A 237 2.20 16.58 15.60
N GLU A 238 1.10 17.27 15.25
CA GLU A 238 -0.06 17.43 16.14
C GLU A 238 -0.70 16.09 16.52
N ILE A 239 -0.72 15.11 15.61
CA ILE A 239 -1.21 13.75 15.87
C ILE A 239 -0.23 13.00 16.77
N LEU A 240 1.09 13.14 16.56
CA LEU A 240 2.11 12.52 17.41
C LEU A 240 2.04 13.03 18.85
N ASP A 241 1.83 14.34 19.04
CA ASP A 241 1.81 14.98 20.35
C ASP A 241 0.61 14.55 21.22
N ARG A 242 -0.49 14.09 20.59
CA ARG A 242 -1.68 13.57 21.28
C ARG A 242 -1.63 12.06 21.52
N LEU A 243 -0.62 11.34 21.03
CA LEU A 243 -0.54 9.89 21.22
C LEU A 243 -0.29 9.54 22.69
N PRO A 244 -0.89 8.45 23.20
CA PRO A 244 -0.53 7.94 24.52
C PRO A 244 0.95 7.52 24.55
N PRO A 245 1.59 7.52 25.73
CA PRO A 245 2.95 7.00 25.88
C PRO A 245 3.04 5.56 25.34
N PRO A 246 4.24 5.10 24.92
CA PRO A 246 4.41 3.76 24.40
C PRO A 246 3.97 2.72 25.44
N THR A 247 3.13 1.77 25.04
CA THR A 247 2.67 0.66 25.89
C THR A 247 3.79 -0.35 26.18
N HIS A 248 4.73 -0.50 25.25
CA HIS A 248 5.97 -1.25 25.43
C HIS A 248 7.15 -0.41 24.95
N ILE A 249 8.20 -0.33 25.77
CA ILE A 249 9.44 0.36 25.40
C ILE A 249 10.20 -0.54 24.43
N THR A 250 10.22 -0.18 23.16
CA THR A 250 11.09 -0.85 22.17
C THR A 250 12.54 -0.37 22.35
N PRO A 251 13.57 -1.14 21.93
CA PRO A 251 14.96 -0.71 21.99
C PRO A 251 15.20 0.67 21.34
N ALA A 252 14.46 0.97 20.28
CA ALA A 252 14.45 2.26 19.56
C ALA A 252 14.01 3.47 20.40
N GLN A 253 13.30 3.25 21.51
CA GLN A 253 12.75 4.29 22.37
C GLN A 253 13.63 4.60 23.59
N LEU A 254 14.67 3.79 23.84
CA LEU A 254 15.63 3.94 24.94
C LEU A 254 16.86 4.80 24.58
N SER A 255 17.05 5.08 23.29
CA SER A 255 18.18 5.85 22.73
C SER A 255 17.84 7.33 22.52
#